data_AF-A0A7S1XJQ9-F1
#
_entry.id   AF-A0A7S1XJQ9-F1
#
_cell.length_a   1.000
_cell.length_b   1.000
_cell.length_c   1.000
_cell.angle_alpha   90.00
_cell.angle_beta   90.00
_cell.angle_gamma   90.00
#
_symmetry.space_group_name_H-M   'P 1'
#
loop_
_entity.id
_entity.type
_entity.pdbx_description
1 polymer ?
#
loop_
_entity_poly.entity_id
_entity_poly.type
_entity_poly.pdbx_seq_one_letter_code
_entity_poly.pdbx_strand_id
1 'polypeptide(L)'
;EHYDSDQMFPIYGFGARLPWRNNEKFHCFALNFDDEEHPEVHGMQGVLDTYMRAVTMVNLSGPTYFEEVIRRSSARARRPLTQEKQHYDILLIITDGIINDMEKTVSA
;
A
#
# COMPACT_ATOMS: atom_id res chain seq x y z
N GLU A 1 -1.75 17.22 -2.54
CA GLU A 1 -1.54 17.09 -3.99
C GLU A 1 -0.53 18.07 -4.59
N HIS A 2 -0.01 19.05 -3.84
CA HIS A 2 0.84 20.11 -4.43
C HIS A 2 2.33 19.75 -4.57
N TYR A 3 2.78 18.68 -3.94
CA TYR A 3 4.19 18.26 -3.91
C TYR A 3 4.48 17.03 -4.77
N ASP A 4 3.44 16.50 -5.41
CA ASP A 4 3.53 15.40 -6.36
C ASP A 4 3.02 15.91 -7.71
N SER A 5 3.89 15.88 -8.73
CA SER A 5 3.61 16.50 -10.03
C SER A 5 2.63 15.69 -10.88
N ASP A 6 2.62 14.36 -10.74
CA ASP A 6 1.72 13.49 -11.50
C ASP A 6 0.45 13.13 -10.71
N GLN A 7 0.45 13.37 -9.40
CA GLN A 7 -0.66 13.08 -8.50
C GLN A 7 -1.07 11.59 -8.51
N MET A 8 -0.13 10.69 -8.79
CA MET A 8 -0.34 9.25 -8.82
C MET A 8 0.07 8.64 -7.48
N PHE A 9 -0.93 8.31 -6.66
CA PHE A 9 -0.73 7.82 -5.31
C PHE A 9 -0.79 6.30 -5.25
N PRO A 10 0.28 5.61 -4.82
CA PRO A 10 0.26 4.18 -4.61
C PRO A 10 -0.57 3.86 -3.38
N ILE A 11 -1.50 2.93 -3.50
CA ILE A 11 -2.36 2.54 -2.39
C ILE A 11 -2.29 1.03 -2.16
N TYR A 12 -1.99 0.67 -0.92
CA TYR A 12 -1.83 -0.70 -0.50
C TYR A 12 -2.81 -1.05 0.63
N GLY A 13 -3.33 -2.27 0.60
CA GLY A 13 -4.00 -2.90 1.73
C GLY A 13 -3.10 -3.93 2.40
N PHE A 14 -3.34 -4.21 3.67
CA PHE A 14 -2.67 -5.25 4.43
C PHE A 14 -3.63 -5.87 5.46
N GLY A 15 -3.38 -7.13 5.85
CA GLY A 15 -4.16 -7.80 6.88
C GLY A 15 -5.57 -8.18 6.44
N ALA A 16 -5.77 -8.54 5.17
CA ALA A 16 -7.09 -8.94 4.67
C ALA A 16 -7.02 -10.27 3.92
N ARG A 17 -8.15 -10.97 3.87
CA ARG A 17 -8.36 -12.10 2.97
C ARG A 17 -9.10 -11.64 1.74
N LEU A 18 -8.66 -12.07 0.57
CA LEU A 18 -9.27 -11.70 -0.71
C LEU A 18 -10.21 -12.83 -1.18
N PRO A 19 -11.54 -12.66 -1.16
CA PRO A 19 -12.49 -13.73 -1.49
C PRO A 19 -12.28 -14.34 -2.86
N TRP A 20 -11.92 -13.54 -3.87
CA TRP A 20 -11.66 -13.99 -5.24
C TRP A 20 -10.30 -14.69 -5.41
N ARG A 21 -9.41 -14.65 -4.41
CA ARG A 21 -8.14 -15.38 -4.39
C ARG A 21 -8.19 -16.51 -3.37
N ASN A 22 -9.19 -17.38 -3.47
CA ASN A 22 -9.37 -18.53 -2.58
C ASN A 22 -9.44 -18.15 -1.08
N ASN A 23 -9.88 -16.93 -0.77
CA ASN A 23 -9.90 -16.40 0.61
C ASN A 23 -8.51 -16.45 1.29
N GLU A 24 -7.44 -16.37 0.49
CA GLU A 24 -6.05 -16.30 0.95
C GLU A 24 -5.78 -14.96 1.63
N LYS A 25 -4.90 -14.99 2.64
CA LYS A 25 -4.54 -13.83 3.45
C LYS A 25 -3.34 -13.11 2.84
N PHE A 26 -3.45 -11.79 2.71
CA PHE A 26 -2.40 -10.92 2.18
C PHE A 26 -2.05 -9.84 3.20
N HIS A 27 -0.74 -9.60 3.37
CA HIS A 27 -0.20 -8.54 4.21
C HIS A 27 0.41 -7.39 3.40
N CYS A 28 0.36 -7.46 2.06
CA CYS A 28 0.49 -6.32 1.17
C CYS A 28 -0.16 -6.66 -0.18
N PHE A 29 -1.10 -5.84 -0.64
CA PHE A 29 -1.73 -5.98 -1.96
C PHE A 29 -2.11 -4.61 -2.52
N ALA A 30 -2.15 -4.47 -3.85
CA ALA A 30 -2.61 -3.26 -4.50
C ALA A 30 -4.10 -3.05 -4.21
N LEU A 31 -4.45 -1.91 -3.60
CA LEU A 31 -5.82 -1.65 -3.13
C LEU A 31 -6.79 -1.35 -4.29
N ASN A 32 -6.26 -1.02 -5.47
CA ASN A 32 -7.05 -0.84 -6.68
C ASN A 32 -7.58 -2.15 -7.29
N PHE A 33 -7.00 -3.30 -6.96
CA PHE A 33 -7.37 -4.63 -7.50
C PHE A 33 -7.36 -4.78 -9.02
N ASP A 34 -6.84 -3.78 -9.74
CA ASP A 34 -6.78 -3.79 -11.20
C ASP A 34 -5.44 -4.40 -11.66
N ASP A 35 -4.34 -3.96 -11.06
CA ASP A 35 -3.00 -4.46 -11.32
C ASP A 35 -2.12 -4.39 -10.07
N GLU A 36 -1.55 -5.53 -9.70
CA GLU A 36 -0.65 -5.64 -8.55
C GLU A 36 0.67 -4.89 -8.78
N GLU A 37 1.14 -4.75 -10.02
CA GLU A 37 2.36 -4.01 -10.35
C GLU A 37 2.13 -2.50 -10.40
N HIS A 38 0.89 -2.06 -10.66
CA HIS A 38 0.51 -0.65 -10.78
C HIS A 38 -0.55 -0.26 -9.74
N PRO A 39 -0.17 -0.10 -8.46
CA PRO A 39 -1.09 0.19 -7.35
C PRO A 39 -1.54 1.67 -7.29
N GLU A 40 -1.28 2.44 -8.33
CA GLU A 40 -1.47 3.89 -8.33
C GLU A 40 -2.91 4.29 -8.64
N VAL A 41 -3.35 5.37 -8.01
CA VAL A 41 -4.62 6.04 -8.32
C VAL A 41 -4.40 7.53 -8.40
N HIS A 42 -5.21 8.20 -9.23
CA HIS A 42 -5.07 9.63 -9.46
C HIS A 42 -5.79 10.46 -8.39
N GLY A 43 -5.04 11.32 -7.71
CA GLY A 43 -5.57 12.31 -6.76
C GLY A 43 -6.11 11.72 -5.45
N MET A 44 -6.38 12.59 -4.48
CA MET A 44 -6.90 12.19 -3.17
C MET A 44 -8.31 11.61 -3.25
N GLN A 45 -9.14 12.10 -4.18
CA GLN A 45 -10.45 11.51 -4.41
C GLN A 45 -10.33 10.06 -4.89
N GLY A 46 -9.37 9.76 -5.78
CA GLY A 46 -9.10 8.39 -6.22
C GLY A 46 -8.66 7.47 -5.07
N VAL A 47 -7.87 7.99 -4.13
CA VAL A 47 -7.49 7.26 -2.89
C VAL A 47 -8.73 6.91 -2.06
N LEU A 48 -9.60 7.90 -1.80
CA LEU A 48 -10.81 7.70 -0.99
C LEU A 48 -11.79 6.74 -1.65
N ASP A 49 -12.07 6.94 -2.94
CA ASP A 49 -13.00 6.10 -3.71
C ASP A 49 -12.51 4.65 -3.74
N THR A 50 -11.21 4.47 -3.94
CA THR A 50 -10.62 3.13 -3.98
C THR A 50 -10.66 2.46 -2.62
N TYR A 51 -10.37 3.18 -1.53
CA TYR A 51 -10.51 2.66 -0.17
C TYR A 51 -11.96 2.22 0.13
N MET A 52 -12.93 3.09 -0.19
CA MET A 52 -14.36 2.81 0.04
C MET A 52 -14.86 1.62 -0.76
N ARG A 53 -14.40 1.44 -2.00
CA ARG A 53 -14.66 0.23 -2.78
C ARG A 53 -13.99 -0.97 -2.12
N ALA A 54 -12.72 -0.87 -1.78
CA ALA A 54 -11.93 -2.01 -1.37
C ALA A 54 -12.37 -2.64 -0.05
N VAL A 55 -12.79 -1.82 0.93
CA VAL A 55 -13.27 -2.32 2.22
C VAL A 55 -14.51 -3.21 2.08
N THR A 56 -15.33 -3.02 1.05
CA THR A 56 -16.51 -3.87 0.78
C THR A 56 -16.19 -5.18 0.06
N MET A 57 -14.99 -5.28 -0.52
CA MET A 57 -14.59 -6.42 -1.34
C MET A 57 -13.78 -7.44 -0.53
N VAL A 58 -13.06 -6.99 0.50
CA VAL A 58 -12.16 -7.86 1.28
C VAL A 58 -12.81 -8.36 2.57
N ASN A 59 -12.30 -9.48 3.06
CA ASN A 59 -12.59 -9.95 4.42
C ASN A 59 -11.46 -9.47 5.35
N LEU A 60 -11.77 -8.53 6.25
CA LEU A 60 -10.80 -8.06 7.23
C LEU A 60 -10.28 -9.22 8.09
N SER A 61 -8.96 -9.25 8.32
CA SER A 61 -8.30 -10.33 9.02
C SER A 61 -7.13 -9.81 9.85
N GLY A 62 -6.39 -10.74 10.45
CA GLY A 62 -5.13 -10.46 11.12
C GLY A 62 -4.16 -11.61 10.87
N PRO A 63 -2.92 -11.52 11.33
CA PRO A 63 -2.35 -10.47 12.19
C PRO A 63 -2.03 -9.15 11.46
N THR A 64 -1.64 -8.13 12.22
CA THR A 64 -1.20 -6.83 11.70
C THR A 64 0.30 -6.88 11.43
N TYR A 65 0.69 -7.00 10.16
CA TYR A 65 2.09 -7.06 9.73
C TYR A 65 2.46 -5.86 8.86
N PHE A 66 3.54 -5.17 9.21
CA PHE A 66 4.03 -3.99 8.49
C PHE A 66 5.23 -4.28 7.59
N GLU A 67 5.97 -5.36 7.83
CA GLU A 67 7.17 -5.73 7.08
C GLU A 67 6.95 -5.66 5.56
N GLU A 68 5.87 -6.27 5.07
CA GLU A 68 5.61 -6.35 3.62
C GLU A 68 5.32 -4.98 2.98
N VAL A 69 4.51 -4.15 3.64
CA VAL A 69 4.16 -2.80 3.15
C VAL A 69 5.39 -1.90 3.14
N ILE A 70 6.21 -1.95 4.20
CA ILE A 70 7.44 -1.16 4.29
C ILE A 70 8.42 -1.62 3.22
N ARG A 71 8.68 -2.93 3.08
CA ARG A 71 9.60 -3.43 2.04
C ARG A 71 9.16 -3.04 0.64
N ARG A 72 7.87 -3.16 0.33
CA ARG A 72 7.34 -2.79 -0.98
C ARG A 72 7.51 -1.29 -1.26
N SER A 73 7.21 -0.46 -0.27
CA SER A 73 7.38 0.99 -0.37
C SER A 73 8.86 1.38 -0.49
N SER A 74 9.74 0.76 0.29
CA SER A 74 11.19 0.92 0.22
C SER A 74 11.76 0.52 -1.14
N ALA A 75 11.29 -0.60 -1.71
CA ALA A 75 11.69 -1.04 -3.04
C ALA A 75 11.29 -0.02 -4.12
N ARG A 76 10.07 0.54 -4.00
CA ARG A 76 9.58 1.59 -4.90
C ARG A 76 10.35 2.90 -4.77
N ALA A 77 10.73 3.28 -3.54
CA ALA A 77 11.52 4.48 -3.28
C ALA A 77 12.95 4.39 -3.83
N ARG A 78 13.47 3.17 -4.00
CA ARG A 78 14.78 2.89 -4.63
C ARG A 78 14.77 3.02 -6.15
N ARG A 79 13.68 3.51 -6.77
CA ARG A 79 13.68 3.80 -8.21
C ARG A 79 14.84 4.75 -8.58
N PRO A 80 15.44 4.62 -9.79
CA PRO A 80 16.63 5.38 -10.15
C PRO A 80 16.43 6.89 -10.01
N LEU A 81 17.41 7.56 -9.39
CA LEU A 81 17.48 9.01 -9.28
C LEU A 81 18.35 9.56 -10.40
N THR A 82 17.85 10.56 -11.13
CA THR A 82 18.65 11.36 -12.06
C THR A 82 18.56 12.83 -11.69
N GLN A 83 19.39 13.68 -12.29
CA GLN A 83 19.34 15.12 -12.07
C GLN A 83 17.96 15.70 -12.44
N GLU A 84 17.30 15.11 -13.44
CA GLU A 84 15.99 15.50 -13.95
C GLU A 84 14.82 14.78 -13.25
N LYS A 85 15.10 13.67 -12.54
CA LYS A 85 14.12 12.82 -11.88
C LYS A 85 14.54 12.54 -10.44
N GLN A 86 14.22 13.50 -9.59
CA GLN A 86 14.39 13.39 -8.15
C GLN A 86 13.03 13.16 -7.50
N HIS A 87 12.99 12.30 -6.48
CA HIS A 87 11.78 12.03 -5.72
C HIS A 87 12.11 11.74 -4.25
N TYR A 88 11.11 11.97 -3.41
CA TYR A 88 11.10 11.57 -2.02
C TYR A 88 9.70 11.05 -1.70
N ASP A 89 9.62 9.78 -1.30
CA ASP A 89 8.33 9.13 -1.05
C ASP A 89 7.97 9.22 0.44
N ILE A 90 6.72 9.54 0.72
CA ILE A 90 6.14 9.53 2.07
C ILE A 90 5.15 8.37 2.14
N LEU A 91 5.45 7.39 3.00
CA LEU A 91 4.52 6.32 3.33
C LEU A 91 3.70 6.70 4.56
N LEU A 92 2.37 6.75 4.40
CA LEU A 92 1.43 6.85 5.52
C LEU A 92 0.78 5.49 5.77
N ILE A 93 0.95 4.95 6.98
CA ILE A 93 0.28 3.73 7.43
C ILE A 93 -0.79 4.10 8.46
N ILE A 94 -2.02 3.66 8.23
CA ILE A 94 -3.15 3.84 9.15
C ILE A 94 -3.53 2.46 9.71
N THR A 95 -3.54 2.32 11.03
CA THR A 95 -3.90 1.08 11.73
C THR A 95 -4.66 1.38 13.02
N ASP A 96 -5.47 0.44 13.48
CA ASP A 96 -6.24 0.50 14.73
C ASP A 96 -5.63 -0.35 15.86
N GLY A 97 -4.50 -1.03 15.61
CA GLY A 97 -3.95 -2.03 16.52
C GLY A 97 -2.43 -2.08 16.62
N ILE A 98 -1.95 -3.01 17.45
CA ILE A 98 -0.52 -3.24 17.69
C ILE A 98 0.06 -4.09 16.55
N ILE A 99 1.29 -3.78 16.14
CA ILE A 99 2.06 -4.49 15.12
C ILE A 99 2.54 -5.85 15.68
N ASN A 100 2.32 -6.93 14.94
CA ASN A 100 2.66 -8.30 15.36
C ASN A 100 4.04 -8.78 14.86
N ASP A 101 4.71 -8.02 13.99
CA ASP A 101 6.01 -8.35 13.38
C ASP A 101 7.06 -7.25 13.60
N MET A 102 7.12 -6.68 14.80
CA MET A 102 7.98 -5.52 15.14
C MET A 102 9.45 -5.74 14.75
N GLU A 103 10.06 -6.88 15.09
CA GLU A 103 11.47 -7.15 14.76
C GLU A 103 11.74 -7.14 13.25
N LYS A 104 10.80 -7.69 12.47
CA LYS A 104 10.89 -7.71 11.01
C LYS A 104 10.63 -6.34 10.41
N THR A 105 9.70 -5.58 10.99
CA THR A 105 9.38 -4.19 10.64
C THR A 105 10.61 -3.29 10.82
N VAL A 106 11.38 -3.44 11.89
CA VAL A 106 12.64 -2.70 12.11
C VAL A 106 13.71 -3.05 11.07
N SER A 107 13.67 -4.29 10.55
CA SER A 107 14.65 -4.79 9.57
C SER A 107 14.20 -4.64 8.11
N ALA A 108 13.04 -4.03 7.86
CA ALA A 108 12.39 -3.94 6.56
C ALA A 108 12.98 -2.86 5.64
#